data_AF-A0AAV9VK80-F1
#
_entry.id   AF-A0AAV9VK80-F1
#
_cell.length_a   1.000
_cell.length_b   1.000
_cell.length_c   1.000
_cell.angle_alpha   90.00
_cell.angle_beta   90.00
_cell.angle_gamma   90.00
#
_symmetry.space_group_name_H-M   'P 1'
#
loop_
_entity.id
_entity.type
_entity.pdbx_description
1 polymer ?
#
loop_
_entity_poly.entity_id
_entity_poly.type
_entity_poly.pdbx_seq_one_letter_code
_entity_poly.pdbx_strand_id
1 'polypeptide(L)'
;MASSELFFGPFKVTTQAFYRTRLSMAIVNIKPILPGHVLVCPVRPVARYKDMTSEEVMDHALTVQKVAKVIERVYGTTGATIAIQDGASAGQSVPHVHTHIIPRKLNDFPSIDDVYTKLEGPEGNVGQFQEFQRQRKIIEGQKKELVVESMNRPPRTMEDMEEETRMLANELEKEDGPKL
;
A
#
# COMPACT_ATOMS: atom_id res chain seq x y z
N MET A 1 4.02 21.68 -13.81
CA MET A 1 4.48 21.89 -12.42
C MET A 1 5.24 20.64 -12.01
N ALA A 2 6.45 20.76 -11.43
CA ALA A 2 7.18 19.58 -10.97
C ALA A 2 6.32 18.85 -9.92
N SER A 3 6.03 17.57 -10.14
CA SER A 3 5.29 16.75 -9.16
C SER A 3 6.12 16.71 -7.87
N SER A 4 5.56 17.19 -6.76
CA SER A 4 6.25 17.15 -5.47
C SER A 4 6.53 15.70 -5.07
N GLU A 5 7.70 15.43 -4.49
CA GLU A 5 8.05 14.10 -4.01
C GLU A 5 7.05 13.58 -2.97
N LEU A 6 6.79 12.28 -2.98
CA LEU A 6 5.87 11.61 -2.06
C LEU A 6 6.63 10.62 -1.19
N PHE A 7 6.24 10.54 0.08
CA PHE A 7 6.93 9.74 1.08
C PHE A 7 5.95 8.88 1.89
N PHE A 8 6.30 7.61 2.06
CA PHE A 8 5.66 6.71 3.00
C PHE A 8 6.64 6.49 4.17
N GLY A 9 6.45 7.23 5.28
CA GLY A 9 7.45 7.28 6.34
C GLY A 9 8.78 7.82 5.79
N PRO A 10 9.91 7.12 5.98
CA PRO A 10 11.20 7.53 5.42
C PRO A 10 11.39 7.17 3.94
N PHE A 11 10.44 6.46 3.31
CA PHE A 11 10.63 5.87 1.98
C PHE A 11 10.02 6.77 0.90
N LYS A 12 10.81 7.15 -0.10
CA LYS A 12 10.32 7.86 -1.29
C LYS A 12 9.49 6.91 -2.16
N VAL A 13 8.22 7.25 -2.39
CA VAL A 13 7.23 6.41 -3.09
C VAL A 13 6.59 7.08 -4.31
N THR A 14 7.20 8.14 -4.84
CA THR A 14 6.62 8.95 -5.94
C THR A 14 6.23 8.12 -7.16
N THR A 15 7.02 7.12 -7.54
CA THR A 15 6.76 6.30 -8.73
C THR A 15 5.82 5.12 -8.47
N GLN A 16 5.55 4.80 -7.20
CA GLN A 16 4.60 3.78 -6.76
C GLN A 16 3.21 4.36 -6.48
N ALA A 17 3.07 5.69 -6.51
CA ALA A 17 1.81 6.38 -6.28
C ALA A 17 1.00 6.41 -7.58
N PHE A 18 -0.15 5.73 -7.57
CA PHE A 18 -1.08 5.67 -8.70
C PHE A 18 -2.25 6.64 -8.56
N TYR A 19 -2.43 7.23 -7.38
CA TYR A 19 -3.44 8.26 -7.13
C TYR A 19 -2.98 9.25 -6.07
N ARG A 20 -3.45 10.49 -6.20
CA ARG A 20 -3.15 11.56 -5.26
C ARG A 20 -4.25 12.60 -5.24
N THR A 21 -4.61 13.04 -4.04
CA THR A 21 -5.38 14.27 -3.77
C THR A 21 -4.45 15.33 -3.17
N ARG A 22 -5.01 16.42 -2.65
CA ARG A 22 -4.21 17.38 -1.86
C ARG A 22 -3.67 16.75 -0.57
N LEU A 23 -4.44 15.86 0.07
CA LEU A 23 -4.20 15.40 1.44
C LEU A 23 -3.91 13.90 1.56
N SER A 24 -4.19 13.10 0.54
CA SER A 24 -3.99 11.65 0.51
C SER A 24 -3.28 11.18 -0.76
N MET A 25 -2.69 9.99 -0.68
CA MET A 25 -2.09 9.28 -1.80
C MET A 25 -2.40 7.79 -1.71
N ALA A 26 -2.50 7.13 -2.85
CA ALA A 26 -2.61 5.67 -2.93
C ALA A 26 -1.36 5.10 -3.63
N ILE A 27 -0.75 4.09 -3.01
CA ILE A 27 0.50 3.48 -3.47
C ILE A 27 0.36 1.96 -3.61
N VAL A 28 1.06 1.37 -4.58
CA VAL A 28 1.13 -0.08 -4.73
C VAL A 28 2.05 -0.69 -3.68
N ASN A 29 1.71 -1.87 -3.14
CA ASN A 29 2.46 -2.48 -2.03
C ASN A 29 3.68 -3.29 -2.53
N ILE A 30 4.85 -3.19 -1.90
CA ILE A 30 6.03 -3.96 -2.32
C ILE A 30 5.86 -5.48 -2.16
N LYS A 31 5.11 -5.93 -1.15
CA LYS A 31 4.83 -7.35 -0.89
C LYS A 31 3.33 -7.55 -0.65
N PRO A 32 2.52 -7.58 -1.72
CA PRO A 32 1.08 -7.62 -1.59
C PRO A 32 0.60 -8.98 -1.05
N ILE A 33 -0.15 -9.02 0.06
CA ILE A 33 -0.76 -10.25 0.62
C ILE A 33 -1.59 -11.00 -0.44
N LEU A 34 -2.41 -10.30 -1.22
CA LEU A 34 -3.10 -10.81 -2.41
C LEU A 34 -2.90 -9.85 -3.58
N PRO A 35 -3.04 -10.28 -4.85
CA PRO A 35 -3.03 -9.38 -5.99
C PRO A 35 -3.98 -8.19 -5.78
N GLY A 36 -3.51 -6.97 -6.06
CA GLY A 36 -4.29 -5.74 -5.83
C GLY A 36 -4.26 -5.20 -4.40
N HIS A 37 -3.47 -5.80 -3.49
CA HIS A 37 -3.22 -5.20 -2.18
C HIS A 37 -2.44 -3.89 -2.34
N VAL A 38 -3.13 -2.78 -2.07
CA VAL A 38 -2.61 -1.40 -2.11
C VAL A 38 -2.72 -0.71 -0.75
N LEU A 39 -2.04 0.42 -0.60
CA LEU A 39 -2.10 1.25 0.59
C LEU A 39 -2.63 2.65 0.26
N VAL A 40 -3.49 3.20 1.11
CA VAL A 40 -3.85 4.63 1.10
C VAL A 40 -3.25 5.29 2.32
N CYS A 41 -2.58 6.43 2.16
CA CYS A 41 -1.89 7.17 3.21
C CYS A 41 -2.20 8.66 3.09
N PRO A 42 -2.19 9.45 4.18
CA PRO A 42 -2.11 10.90 4.07
C PRO A 42 -0.79 11.32 3.38
N VAL A 43 -0.78 12.47 2.72
CA VAL A 43 0.44 13.05 2.13
C VAL A 43 1.38 13.55 3.24
N ARG A 44 0.81 14.07 4.33
CA ARG A 44 1.59 14.47 5.52
C ARG A 44 1.95 13.21 6.32
N PRO A 45 3.24 12.98 6.62
CA PRO A 45 3.66 11.80 7.37
C PRO A 45 3.24 11.91 8.84
N VAL A 46 2.07 11.37 9.16
CA VAL A 46 1.55 11.28 10.54
C VAL A 46 1.56 9.85 11.03
N ALA A 47 2.12 9.61 12.21
CA ALA A 47 2.29 8.24 12.70
C ALA A 47 0.98 7.61 13.18
N ARG A 48 0.07 8.41 13.76
CA ARG A 48 -1.15 7.91 14.39
C ARG A 48 -2.40 8.52 13.77
N TYR A 49 -3.46 7.73 13.67
CA TYR A 49 -4.74 8.16 13.13
C TYR A 49 -5.34 9.32 13.92
N LYS A 50 -5.19 9.30 15.25
CA LYS A 50 -5.62 10.38 16.15
C LYS A 50 -4.91 11.73 15.92
N ASP A 51 -3.78 11.74 15.21
CA ASP A 51 -2.99 12.94 14.93
C ASP A 51 -3.29 13.54 13.53
N MET A 52 -4.23 12.93 12.80
CA MET A 52 -4.77 13.48 11.55
C MET A 52 -5.74 14.63 11.85
N THR A 53 -5.76 15.63 10.96
CA THR A 53 -6.80 16.67 10.99
C THR A 53 -8.12 16.11 10.49
N SER A 54 -9.24 16.76 10.80
CA SER A 54 -10.56 16.36 10.28
C SER A 54 -10.61 16.39 8.74
N GLU A 55 -9.90 17.32 8.10
CA GLU A 55 -9.80 17.38 6.63
C GLU A 55 -9.06 16.16 6.08
N GLU A 56 -7.95 15.76 6.71
CA GLU A 56 -7.19 14.59 6.31
C GLU A 56 -7.99 13.30 6.53
N VAL A 57 -8.71 13.18 7.64
CA VAL A 57 -9.58 12.02 7.91
C VAL A 57 -10.65 11.88 6.82
N MET A 58 -11.31 12.97 6.46
CA MET A 58 -12.35 12.98 5.43
C MET A 58 -11.78 12.63 4.05
N ASP A 59 -10.71 13.31 3.64
CA ASP A 59 -10.07 13.08 2.34
C ASP A 59 -9.50 11.65 2.23
N HIS A 60 -8.92 11.13 3.32
CA HIS A 60 -8.42 9.76 3.41
C HIS A 60 -9.54 8.74 3.28
N ALA A 61 -10.65 8.92 3.99
CA ALA A 61 -11.80 8.00 3.92
C ALA A 61 -12.43 7.98 2.51
N LEU A 62 -12.59 9.15 1.88
CA LEU A 62 -13.08 9.25 0.51
C LEU A 62 -12.11 8.60 -0.49
N THR A 63 -10.81 8.78 -0.29
CA THR A 63 -9.77 8.14 -1.10
C THR A 63 -9.80 6.63 -0.94
N VAL A 64 -9.93 6.10 0.28
CA VAL A 64 -10.08 4.66 0.54
C VAL A 64 -11.29 4.10 -0.18
N GLN A 65 -12.45 4.75 -0.07
CA GLN A 65 -13.67 4.32 -0.76
C GLN A 65 -13.48 4.25 -2.27
N LYS A 66 -12.91 5.30 -2.87
CA LYS A 66 -12.67 5.37 -4.31
C LYS A 66 -11.69 4.29 -4.79
N VAL A 67 -10.58 4.13 -4.08
CA VAL A 67 -9.56 3.12 -4.41
C VAL A 67 -10.14 1.71 -4.27
N ALA A 68 -10.88 1.41 -3.20
CA ALA A 68 -11.50 0.10 -3.01
C ALA A 68 -12.45 -0.26 -4.18
N LYS A 69 -13.28 0.69 -4.63
CA LYS A 69 -14.18 0.48 -5.78
C LYS A 69 -13.42 0.12 -7.06
N VAL A 70 -12.35 0.84 -7.37
CA VAL A 70 -11.54 0.57 -8.58
C VAL A 70 -10.79 -0.74 -8.45
N ILE A 71 -10.17 -1.00 -7.30
CA ILE A 71 -9.42 -2.22 -7.04
C ILE A 71 -10.32 -3.45 -7.16
N GLU A 72 -11.53 -3.43 -6.60
CA GLU A 72 -12.46 -4.55 -6.74
C GLU A 72 -12.84 -4.83 -8.20
N ARG A 73 -13.12 -3.78 -8.97
CA ARG A 73 -13.43 -3.89 -10.40
C ARG A 73 -12.27 -4.49 -11.19
N VAL A 74 -11.07 -3.94 -11.01
CA VAL A 74 -9.87 -4.31 -11.77
C VAL A 74 -9.47 -5.76 -11.51
N TYR A 75 -9.56 -6.21 -10.26
CA TYR A 75 -9.16 -7.57 -9.86
C TYR A 75 -10.32 -8.58 -9.87
N GLY A 76 -11.52 -8.17 -10.30
CA GLY A 76 -12.68 -9.05 -10.44
C GLY A 76 -13.13 -9.66 -9.10
N THR A 77 -13.10 -8.88 -8.03
CA THR A 77 -13.45 -9.31 -6.68
C THR A 77 -14.82 -8.78 -6.23
N THR A 78 -15.35 -9.30 -5.13
CA THR A 78 -16.72 -9.00 -4.64
C THR A 78 -16.74 -8.35 -3.26
N GLY A 79 -15.57 -8.00 -2.75
CA GLY A 79 -15.38 -7.28 -1.50
C GLY A 79 -13.91 -6.94 -1.30
N ALA A 80 -13.61 -6.29 -0.18
CA ALA A 80 -12.24 -5.97 0.21
C ALA A 80 -12.09 -6.06 1.74
N THR A 81 -10.90 -6.48 2.21
CA THR A 81 -10.47 -6.24 3.58
C THR A 81 -9.85 -4.86 3.65
N ILE A 82 -10.43 -3.97 4.46
CA ILE A 82 -9.96 -2.61 4.70
C ILE A 82 -9.48 -2.53 6.16
N ALA A 83 -8.19 -2.30 6.37
CA ALA A 83 -7.59 -2.35 7.71
C ALA A 83 -6.59 -1.23 7.97
N ILE A 84 -6.56 -0.73 9.22
CA ILE A 84 -5.56 0.21 9.71
C ILE A 84 -4.94 -0.38 10.97
N GLN A 85 -3.61 -0.52 10.97
CA GLN A 85 -2.83 -0.87 12.16
C GLN A 85 -2.32 0.43 12.79
N ASP A 86 -3.07 1.01 13.73
CA ASP A 86 -2.76 2.32 14.32
C ASP A 86 -1.84 2.21 15.55
N GLY A 87 -0.52 2.23 15.30
CA GLY A 87 0.53 2.14 16.32
C GLY A 87 1.17 0.77 16.43
N ALA A 88 2.36 0.72 17.04
CA ALA A 88 3.19 -0.50 17.10
C ALA A 88 2.46 -1.70 17.73
N SER A 89 1.69 -1.48 18.81
CA SER A 89 0.90 -2.53 19.46
C SER A 89 -0.25 -3.08 18.61
N ALA A 90 -0.63 -2.38 17.53
CA ALA A 90 -1.61 -2.85 16.55
C ALA A 90 -0.96 -3.49 15.32
N GLY A 91 0.37 -3.65 15.30
CA GLY A 91 1.11 -4.22 14.17
C GLY A 91 1.70 -3.20 13.20
N GLN A 92 1.61 -1.90 13.49
CA GLN A 92 2.16 -0.86 12.60
C GLN A 92 3.68 -1.00 12.44
N SER A 93 4.13 -1.23 11.21
CA SER A 93 5.56 -1.38 10.90
C SER A 93 6.23 -0.11 10.40
N VAL A 94 5.50 0.76 9.71
CA VAL A 94 5.97 2.09 9.28
C VAL A 94 5.19 3.15 10.06
N PRO A 95 5.85 4.10 10.77
CA PRO A 95 5.21 5.14 11.57
C PRO A 95 4.62 6.24 10.68
N HIS A 96 3.72 5.86 9.79
CA HIS A 96 2.91 6.69 8.92
C HIS A 96 1.56 5.98 8.79
N VAL A 97 0.43 6.65 9.02
CA VAL A 97 -0.90 6.08 8.82
C VAL A 97 -1.00 5.51 7.40
N HIS A 98 -1.44 4.26 7.31
CA HIS A 98 -1.75 3.62 6.04
C HIS A 98 -2.94 2.68 6.22
N THR A 99 -3.87 2.74 5.28
CA THR A 99 -4.98 1.79 5.18
C THR A 99 -4.64 0.76 4.13
N HIS A 100 -4.60 -0.50 4.55
CA HIS A 100 -4.55 -1.65 3.66
C HIS A 100 -5.90 -1.79 2.97
N ILE A 101 -5.87 -1.95 1.65
CA ILE A 101 -7.03 -2.35 0.84
C ILE A 101 -6.63 -3.63 0.14
N ILE A 102 -7.26 -4.74 0.50
CA ILE A 102 -6.96 -6.08 -0.03
C ILE A 102 -8.23 -6.60 -0.71
N PRO A 103 -8.31 -6.65 -2.05
CA PRO A 103 -9.48 -7.18 -2.74
C PRO A 103 -9.67 -8.67 -2.43
N ARG A 104 -10.92 -9.07 -2.21
CA ARG A 104 -11.31 -10.39 -1.71
C ARG A 104 -12.29 -11.10 -2.64
N LYS A 105 -12.01 -12.36 -2.92
CA LYS A 105 -12.94 -13.28 -3.59
C LYS A 105 -13.18 -14.50 -2.73
N LEU A 106 -14.30 -15.18 -2.96
CA LEU A 106 -14.55 -16.44 -2.27
C LEU A 106 -13.40 -17.42 -2.52
N ASN A 107 -12.93 -18.08 -1.46
CA ASN A 107 -11.84 -19.05 -1.49
C ASN A 107 -10.47 -18.49 -1.97
N ASP A 108 -10.20 -17.20 -1.78
CA ASP A 108 -8.85 -16.64 -1.96
C ASP A 108 -7.85 -17.13 -0.91
N PHE A 109 -8.34 -17.63 0.21
CA PHE A 109 -7.62 -18.34 1.25
C PHE A 109 -8.36 -19.63 1.65
N PRO A 110 -7.67 -20.60 2.30
CA PRO A 110 -8.31 -21.74 2.94
C PRO A 110 -9.38 -21.35 3.96
N SER A 111 -9.13 -20.29 4.75
CA SER A 111 -10.10 -19.67 5.66
C SER A 111 -10.27 -18.18 5.36
N ILE A 112 -11.49 -17.65 5.50
CA ILE A 112 -11.79 -16.22 5.29
C ILE A 112 -10.93 -15.34 6.20
N ASP A 113 -10.65 -15.83 7.42
CA ASP A 113 -9.91 -15.13 8.48
C ASP A 113 -8.38 -15.19 8.32
N ASP A 114 -7.86 -16.00 7.39
CA ASP A 114 -6.41 -16.09 7.17
C ASP A 114 -5.79 -14.74 6.82
N VAL A 115 -6.57 -13.82 6.23
CA VAL A 115 -6.15 -12.44 5.94
C VAL A 115 -5.63 -11.71 7.19
N TYR A 116 -6.22 -11.95 8.37
CA TYR A 116 -5.84 -11.27 9.61
C TYR A 116 -4.50 -11.80 10.11
N THR A 117 -4.32 -13.11 10.11
CA THR A 117 -3.03 -13.75 10.41
C THR A 117 -1.93 -13.25 9.47
N LYS A 118 -2.23 -13.07 8.18
CA LYS A 118 -1.28 -12.53 7.19
C LYS A 118 -0.93 -11.06 7.45
N LEU A 119 -1.91 -10.24 7.82
CA LEU A 119 -1.72 -8.81 8.16
C LEU A 119 -0.89 -8.62 9.44
N GLU A 120 -1.08 -9.46 10.45
CA GLU A 120 -0.30 -9.41 11.69
C GLU A 120 1.08 -10.06 11.54
N GLY A 121 1.22 -11.00 10.61
CA GLY A 121 2.44 -11.73 10.35
C GLY A 121 3.47 -10.97 9.50
N PRO A 122 4.57 -11.66 9.15
CA PRO A 122 5.65 -11.07 8.35
C PRO A 122 5.20 -10.56 6.97
N GLU A 123 4.10 -11.06 6.43
CA GLU A 123 3.58 -10.64 5.12
C GLU A 123 2.92 -9.26 5.15
N GLY A 124 2.32 -8.86 6.28
CA GLY A 124 1.78 -7.53 6.48
C GLY A 124 2.82 -6.48 6.89
N ASN A 125 4.03 -6.90 7.28
CA ASN A 125 5.09 -6.00 7.75
C ASN A 125 5.78 -5.24 6.59
N VAL A 126 5.15 -4.17 6.13
CA VAL A 126 5.67 -3.33 5.02
C VAL A 126 6.99 -2.63 5.36
N GLY A 127 7.22 -2.26 6.62
CA GLY A 127 8.41 -1.53 7.05
C GLY A 127 9.70 -2.34 6.99
N GLN A 128 9.65 -3.60 7.45
CA GLN A 128 10.81 -4.50 7.42
C GLN A 128 11.29 -4.75 5.98
N PHE A 129 10.38 -4.88 5.01
CA PHE A 129 10.76 -5.08 3.61
C PHE A 129 11.36 -3.84 2.97
N GLN A 130 10.80 -2.66 3.24
CA GLN A 130 11.31 -1.42 2.67
C GLN A 130 12.69 -1.08 3.24
N GLU A 131 12.92 -1.34 4.53
CA GLU A 131 14.24 -1.22 5.14
C GLU A 131 15.22 -2.26 4.60
N PHE A 132 14.79 -3.51 4.38
CA PHE A 132 15.63 -4.53 3.75
C PHE A 132 16.06 -4.14 2.33
N GLN A 133 15.17 -3.55 1.52
CA GLN A 133 15.51 -3.06 0.18
C GLN A 133 16.47 -1.87 0.23
N ARG A 134 16.28 -0.95 1.19
CA ARG A 134 17.21 0.15 1.44
C ARG A 134 18.60 -0.37 1.79
N GLN A 135 18.68 -1.38 2.65
CA GLN A 135 19.92 -2.01 3.05
C GLN A 135 20.55 -2.86 1.93
N ARG A 136 19.77 -3.58 1.11
CA ARG A 136 20.28 -4.28 -0.08
C ARG A 136 20.95 -3.33 -1.06
N LYS A 137 20.38 -2.15 -1.33
CA LYS A 137 21.04 -1.14 -2.18
C LYS A 137 22.36 -0.63 -1.60
N ILE A 138 22.51 -0.59 -0.28
CA ILE A 138 23.76 -0.25 0.40
C ILE A 138 24.77 -1.42 0.32
N ILE A 139 24.28 -2.66 0.44
CA ILE A 139 25.06 -3.90 0.45
C ILE A 139 25.39 -4.40 -0.96
N GLU A 140 24.70 -3.98 -2.02
CA GLU A 140 25.10 -4.26 -3.41
C GLU A 140 26.43 -3.57 -3.79
N GLY A 141 26.93 -2.65 -2.95
CA GLY A 141 28.33 -2.19 -2.98
C GLY A 141 29.34 -3.13 -2.29
N GLN A 142 28.90 -4.12 -1.52
CA GLN A 142 29.70 -5.10 -0.80
C GLN A 142 28.98 -6.45 -0.69
N LYS A 143 29.29 -7.39 -1.59
CA LYS A 143 28.79 -8.79 -1.61
C LYS A 143 28.54 -9.38 -0.21
N LYS A 144 27.29 -9.37 0.26
CA LYS A 144 26.81 -10.29 1.28
C LYS A 144 25.32 -10.51 1.11
N GLU A 145 24.97 -11.72 0.69
CA GLU A 145 23.59 -12.22 0.73
C GLU A 145 23.13 -12.29 2.18
N LEU A 146 22.21 -11.39 2.55
CA LEU A 146 21.37 -11.57 3.71
C LEU A 146 20.12 -12.34 3.25
N VAL A 147 20.16 -13.65 3.49
CA VAL A 147 19.01 -14.54 3.39
C VAL A 147 18.04 -14.15 4.51
N VAL A 148 17.01 -13.38 4.15
CA VAL A 148 15.85 -13.20 5.01
C VAL A 148 14.85 -14.29 4.62
N GLU A 149 14.85 -15.37 5.40
CA GLU A 149 13.77 -16.37 5.39
C GLU A 149 12.45 -15.69 5.79
N SER A 150 11.71 -15.15 4.83
CA SER A 150 10.29 -14.84 5.00
C SER A 150 9.48 -15.44 3.85
N MET A 151 9.40 -16.77 3.90
CA MET A 151 8.36 -17.65 3.36
C MET A 151 7.82 -17.34 1.95
N ASN A 152 8.25 -18.17 0.99
CA ASN A 152 7.65 -18.52 -0.31
C ASN A 152 7.26 -17.44 -1.33
N ARG A 153 7.36 -16.13 -1.03
CA ARG A 153 7.03 -15.07 -2.01
C ARG A 153 8.10 -13.97 -2.07
N PRO A 154 8.82 -13.83 -3.20
CA PRO A 154 9.77 -12.72 -3.36
C PRO A 154 9.05 -11.37 -3.38
N PRO A 155 9.70 -10.27 -2.94
CA PRO A 155 9.17 -8.92 -3.14
C PRO A 155 9.03 -8.63 -4.64
N ARG A 156 8.09 -7.75 -4.99
CA ARG A 156 7.90 -7.32 -6.38
C ARG A 156 9.14 -6.58 -6.90
N THR A 157 9.38 -6.70 -8.20
CA THR A 157 10.38 -5.85 -8.86
C THR A 157 9.83 -4.43 -8.99
N MET A 158 10.74 -3.48 -9.24
CA MET A 158 10.33 -2.10 -9.49
C MET A 158 9.49 -1.98 -10.77
N GLU A 159 9.83 -2.78 -11.79
CA GLU A 159 9.11 -2.83 -13.06
C GLU A 159 7.64 -3.29 -12.86
N ASP A 160 7.43 -4.38 -12.10
CA ASP A 160 6.08 -4.86 -11.75
C ASP A 160 5.26 -3.78 -11.04
N MET A 161 5.90 -3.05 -10.11
CA MET A 161 5.23 -2.00 -9.35
C MET A 161 4.86 -0.81 -10.24
N GLU A 162 5.72 -0.42 -11.18
CA GLU A 162 5.42 0.66 -12.12
C GLU A 162 4.33 0.28 -13.11
N GLU A 163 4.31 -0.97 -13.59
CA GLU A 163 3.26 -1.47 -14.45
C GLU A 163 1.89 -1.44 -13.76
N GLU A 164 1.81 -1.98 -12.54
CA GLU A 164 0.58 -1.92 -11.74
C GLU A 164 0.17 -0.48 -11.44
N THR A 165 1.14 0.39 -11.13
CA THR A 165 0.87 1.82 -10.89
C THR A 165 0.23 2.48 -12.11
N ARG A 166 0.81 2.28 -13.31
CA ARG A 166 0.26 2.83 -14.57
C ARG A 166 -1.14 2.30 -14.86
N MET A 167 -1.33 1.00 -14.68
CA MET A 167 -2.61 0.35 -14.91
C MET A 167 -3.71 0.91 -13.98
N LEU A 168 -3.43 1.02 -12.68
CA LEU A 168 -4.38 1.53 -11.70
C LEU A 168 -4.67 3.02 -11.86
N ALA A 169 -3.66 3.82 -12.23
CA ALA A 169 -3.85 5.24 -12.53
C ALA A 169 -4.85 5.43 -13.69
N ASN A 170 -4.67 4.68 -14.78
CA ASN A 170 -5.58 4.72 -15.93
C ASN A 170 -7.02 4.29 -15.57
N GLU A 171 -7.18 3.33 -14.65
CA GLU A 171 -8.50 2.85 -14.21
C GLU A 171 -9.22 3.83 -13.29
N LEU A 172 -8.48 4.60 -12.49
CA LEU A 172 -9.06 5.66 -11.67
C LEU A 172 -9.50 6.87 -12.48
N GLU A 173 -8.78 7.22 -13.55
CA GLU A 173 -9.18 8.32 -14.43
C GLU A 173 -10.53 8.04 -15.11
N LYS A 174 -10.83 6.77 -15.42
CA LYS A 174 -12.13 6.35 -15.98
C LYS A 174 -13.27 6.49 -14.97
N GLU A 175 -12.97 6.38 -13.68
CA GLU A 175 -13.96 6.45 -12.59
C GLU A 175 -14.50 7.88 -12.39
N ASP A 176 -13.68 8.90 -12.68
CA ASP A 176 -14.08 10.30 -12.53
C ASP A 176 -15.03 10.80 -13.64
N GLY A 177 -15.31 9.95 -14.64
CA GLY A 177 -16.16 10.27 -15.78
C GLY A 177 -15.60 11.40 -16.68
N PRO A 178 -16.30 11.76 -17.77
CA PRO A 178 -15.98 12.98 -18.48
C PRO A 178 -16.23 14.18 -17.55
N LYS A 179 -15.21 15.02 -17.35
CA LYS A 179 -15.38 16.33 -16.71
C LYS A 179 -16.35 17.14 -17.59
N LEU A 180 -17.57 17.37 -17.10
CA LEU A 180 -18.57 18.23 -17.74
C LEU A 180 -18.05 19.67 -17.91
#